data_AF-A0A4P6KC53-F1
#
_entry.id   AF-A0A4P6KC53-F1
#
_cell.length_a   1.000
_cell.length_b   1.000
_cell.length_c   1.000
_cell.angle_alpha   90.00
_cell.angle_beta   90.00
_cell.angle_gamma   90.00
#
_symmetry.space_group_name_H-M   'P 1'
#
loop_
_entity.id
_entity.type
_entity.pdbx_description
1 polymer ?
#
loop_
_entity_poly.entity_id
_entity_poly.type
_entity_poly.pdbx_seq_one_letter_code
_entity_poly.pdbx_strand_id
1 'polypeptide(L)'
;MARPRRVNKYRRAAEQPPRDVERLAYGGARRERWRGADWFVRDIPAHRAEKSYRCPACGTDVLPGQAHVVAWSAEHLFGDEAAVRDRRHYHAHCWRLA
;
A
#
# COMPACT_ATOMS: atom_id res chain seq x y z
N MET A 1 -35.18 -15.96 29.21
CA MET A 1 -33.92 -15.73 28.45
C MET A 1 -34.04 -14.39 27.74
N ALA A 2 -33.25 -13.39 28.12
CA ALA A 2 -33.31 -12.05 27.51
C ALA A 2 -32.71 -12.08 26.09
N ARG A 3 -33.47 -11.65 25.08
CA ARG A 3 -32.99 -11.52 23.69
C ARG A 3 -31.93 -10.40 23.61
N PRO A 4 -30.78 -10.61 22.96
CA PRO A 4 -29.77 -9.58 22.85
C PRO A 4 -30.31 -8.39 22.04
N ARG A 5 -30.13 -7.19 22.59
CA ARG A 5 -30.56 -5.92 21.99
C ARG A 5 -29.77 -5.72 20.69
N ARG A 6 -30.44 -5.79 19.54
CA ARG A 6 -29.80 -5.51 18.24
C ARG A 6 -29.25 -4.09 18.26
N VAL A 7 -27.93 -3.96 18.18
CA VAL A 7 -27.27 -2.66 18.03
C VAL A 7 -27.76 -1.99 16.74
N ASN A 8 -28.29 -0.76 16.89
CA ASN A 8 -28.81 0.06 15.80
C ASN A 8 -27.68 0.38 14.79
N LYS A 9 -28.02 0.42 13.50
CA LYS A 9 -27.10 0.78 12.40
C LYS A 9 -26.34 2.08 12.66
N TYR A 10 -26.97 3.07 13.30
CA TYR A 10 -26.33 4.36 13.59
C TYR A 10 -25.23 4.25 14.64
N ARG A 11 -25.39 3.35 15.64
CA ARG A 11 -24.37 3.13 16.67
C ARG A 11 -23.15 2.41 16.10
N ARG A 12 -23.37 1.45 15.20
CA ARG A 12 -22.28 0.78 14.46
C ARG A 12 -21.50 1.73 13.57
N ALA A 13 -22.16 2.72 12.96
CA ALA A 13 -21.50 3.72 12.13
C ALA A 13 -20.63 4.68 12.96
N ALA A 14 -21.09 5.07 14.15
CA ALA A 14 -20.34 5.91 15.08
C ALA A 14 -19.13 5.21 15.72
N GLU A 15 -19.20 3.88 15.87
CA GLU A 15 -18.10 3.04 16.39
C GLU A 15 -17.09 2.66 15.29
N GLN A 16 -17.32 3.00 14.01
CA GLN A 16 -16.32 2.76 12.98
C GLN A 16 -15.19 3.78 13.12
N PRO A 17 -13.92 3.33 13.14
CA PRO A 17 -12.80 4.25 13.11
C PRO A 17 -12.92 5.15 11.87
N PRO A 18 -12.44 6.41 11.95
CA PRO A 18 -12.39 7.28 10.79
C PRO A 18 -11.78 6.50 9.62
N ARG A 19 -12.46 6.51 8.48
CA ARG A 19 -11.87 5.91 7.28
C ARG A 19 -10.54 6.61 7.04
N ASP A 20 -9.48 5.83 6.89
CA ASP A 20 -8.15 6.34 6.61
C ASP A 20 -8.19 7.04 5.24
N VAL A 21 -8.44 8.35 5.27
CA VAL A 21 -8.64 9.20 4.11
C VAL A 21 -7.40 9.24 3.23
N GLU A 22 -6.23 9.13 3.86
CA GLU A 22 -4.95 9.10 3.18
C GLU A 22 -4.80 7.80 2.41
N ARG A 23 -5.09 6.67 3.06
CA ARG A 23 -5.09 5.36 2.38
C ARG A 23 -6.10 5.30 1.23
N LEU A 24 -7.25 5.96 1.36
CA LEU A 24 -8.23 6.07 0.28
C LEU A 24 -7.73 6.95 -0.88
N ALA A 25 -7.12 8.09 -0.59
CA ALA A 25 -6.56 9.00 -1.59
C ALA A 25 -5.45 8.34 -2.42
N TYR A 26 -4.63 7.49 -1.80
CA TYR A 26 -3.50 6.83 -2.46
C TYR A 26 -3.78 5.39 -2.89
N GLY A 27 -5.04 5.06 -3.20
CA GLY A 27 -5.40 3.77 -3.80
C GLY A 27 -5.06 2.56 -2.93
N GLY A 28 -5.19 2.71 -1.62
CA GLY A 28 -4.93 1.69 -0.62
C GLY A 28 -3.49 1.66 -0.08
N ALA A 29 -2.62 2.57 -0.50
CA ALA A 29 -1.25 2.65 -0.03
C ALA A 29 -1.16 3.20 1.41
N ARG A 30 -0.17 2.71 2.15
CA ARG A 30 0.20 3.22 3.48
C ARG A 30 1.42 4.12 3.34
N ARG A 31 1.52 5.16 4.18
CA ARG A 31 2.76 5.93 4.31
C ARG A 31 3.73 5.18 5.24
N GLU A 32 4.97 5.02 4.82
CA GLU A 32 6.02 4.33 5.56
C GLU A 32 7.35 5.07 5.38
N ARG A 33 8.08 5.29 6.47
CA ARG A 33 9.41 5.90 6.41
C ARG A 33 10.44 4.82 6.12
N TRP A 34 11.18 4.98 5.02
CA TRP A 34 12.14 4.00 4.54
C TRP A 34 13.39 4.68 4.00
N ARG A 35 14.57 4.24 4.48
CA ARG A 35 15.88 4.86 4.19
C ARG A 35 15.94 6.38 4.40
N GLY A 36 15.24 6.87 5.43
CA GLY A 36 15.25 8.27 5.84
C GLY A 36 14.23 9.17 5.13
N ALA A 37 13.60 8.71 4.05
CA ALA A 37 12.55 9.43 3.32
C ALA A 37 11.17 8.79 3.53
N ASP A 38 10.11 9.54 3.28
CA ASP A 38 8.74 9.02 3.33
C ASP A 38 8.31 8.43 1.98
N TRP A 39 7.70 7.25 2.04
CA TRP A 39 7.22 6.50 0.88
C TRP A 39 5.76 6.12 1.05
N PHE A 40 5.02 6.15 -0.05
CA PHE A 40 3.74 5.45 -0.15
C PHE A 40 3.99 4.03 -0.64
N VAL A 41 3.45 3.07 0.09
CA VAL A 41 3.72 1.65 -0.09
C VAL A 41 2.42 0.89 -0.25
N ARG A 42 2.33 0.06 -1.29
CA ARG A 42 1.17 -0.79 -1.57
C ARG A 42 1.58 -2.23 -1.84
N ASP A 43 0.97 -3.15 -1.10
CA ASP A 43 1.16 -4.58 -1.34
C ASP A 43 0.33 -5.04 -2.55
N ILE A 44 1.01 -5.72 -3.47
CA ILE A 44 0.40 -6.32 -4.67
C ILE A 44 0.33 -7.84 -4.46
N PRO A 45 -0.88 -8.42 -4.40
CA PRO A 45 -1.03 -9.86 -4.30
C PRO A 45 -0.64 -10.53 -5.63
N ALA A 46 -0.23 -11.79 -5.54
CA ALA A 46 0.21 -12.62 -6.67
C ALA A 46 -0.71 -12.56 -7.89
N HIS A 47 -2.04 -12.64 -7.69
CA HIS A 47 -3.02 -12.64 -8.79
C HIS A 47 -3.12 -11.29 -9.54
N ARG A 48 -2.59 -10.18 -8.99
CA ARG A 48 -2.51 -8.87 -9.66
C ARG A 48 -1.13 -8.60 -10.24
N ALA A 49 -0.15 -9.49 -10.02
CA ALA A 49 1.19 -9.38 -10.57
C ALA A 49 1.20 -9.96 -11.99
N GLU A 50 0.74 -9.20 -12.97
CA GLU A 50 0.61 -9.70 -14.35
C GLU A 50 1.86 -9.43 -15.21
N LYS A 51 2.77 -8.57 -14.74
CA LYS A 51 3.95 -8.09 -15.49
C LYS A 51 5.23 -8.30 -14.69
N SER A 52 6.33 -8.53 -15.39
CA SER A 52 7.66 -8.55 -14.79
C SER A 52 8.17 -7.14 -14.54
N TYR A 53 8.85 -6.93 -13.41
CA TYR A 53 9.49 -5.66 -13.07
C TYR A 53 10.85 -5.90 -12.44
N ARG A 54 11.82 -5.01 -12.67
CA ARG A 54 13.16 -5.10 -12.07
C ARG A 54 13.14 -4.58 -10.63
N CYS A 55 13.56 -5.39 -9.65
CA CYS A 55 13.68 -4.93 -8.27
C CYS A 55 14.94 -4.06 -8.08
N PRO A 56 14.81 -2.80 -7.60
CA PRO A 56 15.97 -1.92 -7.40
C PRO A 56 16.92 -2.36 -6.28
N ALA A 57 16.46 -3.15 -5.31
CA ALA A 57 17.25 -3.52 -4.15
C ALA A 57 18.19 -4.71 -4.40
N CYS A 58 17.74 -5.72 -5.14
CA CYS A 58 18.54 -6.91 -5.46
C CYS A 58 18.96 -6.97 -6.93
N GLY A 59 18.36 -6.15 -7.80
CA GLY A 59 18.63 -6.17 -9.23
C GLY A 59 18.06 -7.40 -9.95
N THR A 60 17.17 -8.19 -9.33
CA THR A 60 16.51 -9.35 -9.98
C THR A 60 15.07 -9.01 -10.34
N ASP A 61 14.50 -9.70 -11.31
CA ASP A 61 13.12 -9.48 -11.74
C ASP A 61 12.12 -10.05 -10.72
N VAL A 62 11.07 -9.28 -10.45
CA VAL A 62 9.82 -9.72 -9.83
C VAL A 62 8.99 -10.31 -10.96
N LEU A 63 8.76 -11.62 -10.93
CA LEU A 63 8.04 -12.31 -11.99
C LEU A 63 6.51 -12.13 -11.87
N PRO A 64 5.76 -12.30 -12.97
CA PRO A 64 4.32 -12.43 -12.90
C PRO A 64 3.90 -13.56 -11.94
N GLY A 65 2.80 -13.37 -11.21
CA GLY A 65 2.33 -14.28 -10.17
C GLY A 65 3.07 -14.14 -8.84
N GLN A 66 4.09 -13.30 -8.72
CA GLN A 66 4.80 -13.08 -7.46
C GLN A 66 4.23 -11.90 -6.68
N ALA A 67 3.82 -12.16 -5.43
CA ALA A 67 3.41 -11.10 -4.51
C ALA A 67 4.59 -10.18 -4.19
N HIS A 68 4.37 -8.87 -4.32
CA HIS A 68 5.44 -7.88 -4.26
C HIS A 68 4.91 -6.53 -3.75
N VAL A 69 5.80 -5.57 -3.58
CA VAL A 69 5.51 -4.25 -3.03
C VAL A 69 5.74 -3.19 -4.10
N VAL A 70 4.81 -2.27 -4.23
CA VAL A 70 4.96 -1.06 -5.04
C VAL A 70 5.19 0.10 -4.10
N ALA A 71 6.28 0.85 -4.33
CA ALA A 71 6.60 2.03 -3.54
C ALA A 71 6.86 3.24 -4.44
N TRP A 72 6.39 4.41 -4.02
CA TRP A 72 6.70 5.71 -4.64
C TRP A 72 6.93 6.78 -3.56
N SER A 73 7.65 7.83 -3.91
CA SER A 73 8.01 8.88 -2.95
C SER A 73 6.77 9.66 -2.50
N ALA A 74 6.67 9.94 -1.19
CA ALA A 74 5.66 10.84 -0.65
C ALA A 74 6.07 12.32 -0.73
N GLU A 75 7.29 12.59 -1.17
CA GLU A 75 7.92 13.93 -1.17
C GLU A 75 8.37 14.31 -2.60
N HIS A 76 7.69 13.77 -3.61
CA HIS A 76 8.07 13.98 -5.00
C HIS A 76 7.90 15.45 -5.41
N LEU A 77 8.98 16.07 -5.91
CA LEU A 77 9.02 17.52 -6.22
C LEU A 77 7.95 17.98 -7.22
N PHE A 78 7.51 17.08 -8.11
CA PHE A 78 6.51 17.35 -9.13
C PHE A 78 5.10 16.87 -8.75
N GLY A 79 4.87 16.58 -7.46
CA GLY A 79 3.59 16.12 -6.92
C GLY A 79 3.31 14.62 -7.10
N ASP A 80 2.14 14.22 -6.61
CA ASP A 80 1.77 12.81 -6.40
C ASP A 80 1.61 12.02 -7.71
N GLU A 81 1.06 12.62 -8.77
CA GLU A 81 0.91 11.93 -10.05
C GLU A 81 2.27 11.55 -10.66
N ALA A 82 3.24 12.45 -10.57
CA ALA A 82 4.60 12.21 -11.03
C ALA A 82 5.25 11.11 -10.18
N ALA A 83 5.05 11.13 -8.86
CA ALA A 83 5.52 10.07 -7.97
C ALA A 83 4.97 8.69 -8.37
N VAL A 84 3.68 8.59 -8.69
CA VAL A 84 3.02 7.35 -9.10
C VAL A 84 3.50 6.85 -10.47
N ARG A 85 3.89 7.76 -11.37
CA ARG A 85 4.53 7.39 -12.65
C ARG A 85 5.91 6.79 -12.41
N ASP A 86 6.67 7.35 -11.47
CA ASP A 86 8.01 6.90 -11.10
C ASP A 86 8.03 5.80 -10.03
N ARG A 87 6.88 5.12 -9.84
CA ARG A 87 6.75 4.02 -8.88
C ARG A 87 7.73 2.89 -9.19
N ARG A 88 8.23 2.26 -8.12
CA ARG A 88 9.18 1.17 -8.19
C ARG A 88 8.57 -0.10 -7.60
N HIS A 89 8.97 -1.24 -8.15
CA HIS A 89 8.49 -2.55 -7.73
C HIS A 89 9.60 -3.29 -7.00
N TYR A 90 9.32 -3.77 -5.79
CA TYR A 90 10.25 -4.48 -4.92
C TYR A 90 9.69 -5.84 -4.55
N HIS A 91 10.55 -6.86 -4.39
CA HIS A 91 10.13 -8.06 -3.67
C HIS A 91 9.73 -7.70 -2.24
N ALA A 92 8.72 -8.38 -1.69
CA ALA A 92 8.26 -8.14 -0.32
C ALA A 92 9.35 -8.38 0.74
N HIS A 93 10.31 -9.26 0.46
CA HIS A 93 11.48 -9.46 1.32
C HIS A 93 12.50 -8.33 1.17
N CYS A 94 12.82 -7.93 -0.06
CA CYS A 94 13.77 -6.86 -0.33
C CYS A 94 13.33 -5.53 0.26
N TRP A 95 12.03 -5.22 0.26
CA TRP A 95 11.51 -4.01 0.93
C TRP A 95 11.78 -4.02 2.44
N ARG A 96 11.59 -5.17 3.11
CA ARG A 96 11.75 -5.30 4.56
C ARG A 96 13.20 -5.29 5.03
N LEU A 97 14.14 -5.72 4.19
CA LEU A 97 15.55 -5.81 4.54
C LEU A 97 16.34 -4.53 4.30
N ALA A 98 15.86 -3.69 3.39
CA ALA A 98 16.59 -2.55 2.90
C ALA A 98 16.29 -1.30 3.72
#